data_AF-A0A496DSM5-F1
#
_entry.id   AF-A0A496DSM5-F1
#
_cell.length_a   1.000
_cell.length_b   1.000
_cell.length_c   1.000
_cell.angle_alpha   90.00
_cell.angle_beta   90.00
_cell.angle_gamma   90.00
#
_symmetry.space_group_name_H-M   'P 1'
#
loop_
_entity.id
_entity.type
_entity.pdbx_description
1 polymer ?
#
loop_
_entity_poly.entity_id
_entity_poly.type
_entity_poly.pdbx_seq_one_letter_code
_entity_poly.pdbx_strand_id
1 'polypeptide(L)'
;MKIYFEIFILLLISCSGNHQQQENDIQQTNNQDKKNLAYIIDTNKETTIENKNLQFLIEKDSIFRKDSIFKILEERKIRLDHSFYRKTGNFDFPLYYGGSYINKNNLLFVNIVDSLDNIYTKSDIINRIGNKDFKIKKCSYSLKMLGDTLNQLNTVFNRNKYLLKENLKTSNFEINIENNVILILLEDSTMENIQEFKRNIMDSPLFHFSQKPILYLH
;
A
#
# COMPACT_ATOMS: atom_id res chain seq x y z
N MET A 1 79.69 -12.32 57.96
CA MET A 1 78.57 -11.40 57.67
C MET A 1 78.56 -10.76 56.27
N LYS A 2 79.53 -10.99 55.37
CA LYS A 2 79.48 -10.45 53.98
C LYS A 2 78.70 -11.33 52.98
N ILE A 3 78.86 -12.66 53.06
CA ILE A 3 78.26 -13.62 52.10
C ILE A 3 76.72 -13.64 52.17
N TYR A 4 76.14 -13.55 53.37
CA TYR A 4 74.67 -13.55 53.52
C TYR A 4 74.01 -12.27 52.97
N PHE A 5 74.74 -11.14 52.92
CA PHE A 5 74.19 -9.89 52.41
C PHE A 5 74.16 -9.87 50.87
N GLU A 6 75.18 -10.43 50.22
CA GLU A 6 75.21 -10.53 48.75
C GLU A 6 74.17 -11.51 48.21
N ILE A 7 73.96 -12.65 48.89
CA ILE A 7 72.92 -13.62 48.52
C ILE A 7 71.52 -13.00 48.64
N PHE A 8 71.27 -12.19 49.67
CA PHE A 8 69.98 -11.53 49.88
C PHE A 8 69.71 -10.44 48.81
N ILE A 9 70.73 -9.67 48.42
CA ILE A 9 70.60 -8.67 47.35
C ILE A 9 70.37 -9.34 45.99
N LEU A 10 71.09 -10.43 45.68
CA LEU A 10 70.88 -11.17 44.43
C LEU A 10 69.47 -11.80 44.33
N LEU A 11 68.95 -12.34 45.44
CA LEU A 11 67.57 -12.85 45.50
C LEU A 11 66.55 -11.73 45.31
N LEU A 12 66.73 -10.57 45.94
CA LEU A 12 65.81 -9.43 45.78
C LEU A 12 65.79 -8.87 44.34
N ILE A 13 66.95 -8.77 43.68
CA ILE A 13 67.05 -8.33 42.28
C ILE A 13 66.38 -9.35 41.34
N SER A 14 66.56 -10.65 41.59
CA SER A 14 65.92 -11.70 40.78
C SER A 14 64.39 -11.71 40.93
N CYS A 15 63.88 -11.43 42.13
CA CYS A 15 62.44 -11.34 42.39
C CYS A 15 61.81 -10.07 41.77
N SER A 16 62.50 -8.93 41.78
CA SER A 16 61.97 -7.69 41.19
C SER A 16 61.94 -7.75 39.66
N GLY A 17 62.95 -8.36 39.02
CA GLY A 17 63.01 -8.54 37.57
C GLY A 17 61.87 -9.41 37.02
N ASN A 18 61.55 -10.51 37.70
CA ASN A 18 60.44 -11.39 37.30
C ASN A 18 59.06 -10.72 37.45
N HIS A 19 58.84 -9.94 38.51
CA HIS A 19 57.58 -9.20 38.67
C HIS A 19 57.39 -8.12 37.60
N GLN A 20 58.44 -7.35 37.28
CA GLN A 20 58.35 -6.33 36.23
C GLN A 20 58.14 -6.92 34.83
N GLN A 21 58.75 -8.06 34.54
CA GLN A 21 58.56 -8.72 33.24
C GLN A 21 57.16 -9.30 33.12
N GLN A 22 56.63 -9.92 34.18
CA GLN A 22 55.27 -10.43 34.19
C GLN A 22 54.21 -9.33 34.09
N GLU A 23 54.42 -8.17 34.74
CA GLU A 23 53.53 -7.01 34.59
C GLU A 23 53.55 -6.42 33.17
N ASN A 24 54.74 -6.34 32.55
CA ASN A 24 54.86 -5.87 31.17
C ASN A 24 54.17 -6.82 30.18
N ASP A 25 54.30 -8.13 30.36
CA ASP A 25 53.64 -9.15 29.51
C ASP A 25 52.11 -9.09 29.65
N ILE A 26 51.60 -8.88 30.88
CA ILE A 26 50.17 -8.68 31.14
C ILE A 26 49.67 -7.38 30.50
N GLN A 27 50.42 -6.29 30.58
CA GLN A 27 50.06 -5.01 29.95
C GLN A 27 50.07 -5.09 28.41
N GLN A 28 51.05 -5.78 27.83
CA GLN A 28 51.11 -6.01 26.38
C GLN A 28 49.95 -6.87 25.89
N THR A 29 49.61 -7.94 26.61
CA THR A 29 48.47 -8.81 26.30
C THR A 29 47.16 -8.04 26.36
N ASN A 30 46.93 -7.27 27.43
CA ASN A 30 45.74 -6.43 27.58
C ASN A 30 45.62 -5.35 26.48
N ASN A 31 46.74 -4.79 26.02
CA ASN A 31 46.74 -3.83 24.92
C ASN A 31 46.45 -4.49 23.56
N GLN A 32 46.92 -5.71 23.34
CA GLN A 32 46.62 -6.47 22.13
C GLN A 32 45.14 -6.90 22.08
N ASP A 33 44.58 -7.34 23.20
CA ASP A 33 43.16 -7.71 23.30
C ASP A 33 42.23 -6.51 23.06
N LYS A 34 42.59 -5.32 23.57
CA LYS A 34 41.86 -4.07 23.28
C LYS A 34 41.89 -3.70 21.80
N LYS A 35 43.03 -3.87 21.12
CA LYS A 35 43.16 -3.62 19.67
C LYS A 35 42.32 -4.60 18.86
N ASN A 36 42.34 -5.88 19.22
CA ASN A 36 41.52 -6.90 18.57
C ASN A 36 40.03 -6.62 18.75
N LEU A 37 39.60 -6.21 19.94
CA LEU A 37 38.21 -5.85 20.21
C LEU A 37 37.78 -4.61 19.42
N ALA A 38 38.63 -3.58 19.33
CA ALA A 38 38.36 -2.38 18.52
C ALA A 38 38.21 -2.73 17.03
N TYR A 39 39.11 -3.57 16.49
CA TYR A 39 39.03 -4.05 15.11
C TYR A 39 37.72 -4.80 14.84
N ILE A 40 37.33 -5.75 15.72
CA ILE A 40 36.07 -6.50 15.60
C ILE A 40 34.86 -5.56 15.64
N ILE A 41 34.86 -4.56 16.54
CA ILE A 41 33.78 -3.57 16.64
C ILE A 41 33.68 -2.76 15.35
N ASP A 42 34.80 -2.31 14.80
CA ASP A 42 34.81 -1.50 13.58
C ASP A 42 34.40 -2.32 12.35
N THR A 43 34.87 -3.57 12.22
CA THR A 43 34.39 -4.49 11.18
C THR A 43 32.89 -4.74 11.30
N ASN A 44 32.37 -4.99 12.50
CA ASN A 44 30.94 -5.19 12.72
C ASN A 44 30.10 -3.95 12.38
N LYS A 45 30.63 -2.74 12.65
CA LYS A 45 29.97 -1.48 12.24
C LYS A 45 29.95 -1.33 10.73
N GLU A 46 31.05 -1.60 10.04
CA GLU A 46 31.14 -1.57 8.57
C GLU A 46 30.14 -2.55 7.95
N THR A 47 30.11 -3.81 8.41
CA THR A 47 29.13 -4.81 7.94
C THR A 47 27.69 -4.37 8.22
N THR A 48 27.42 -3.73 9.36
CA THR A 48 26.09 -3.19 9.68
C THR A 48 25.69 -2.06 8.73
N ILE A 49 26.62 -1.18 8.36
CA ILE A 49 26.39 -0.10 7.39
C ILE A 49 26.16 -0.66 5.99
N GLU A 50 26.97 -1.62 5.55
CA GLU A 50 26.80 -2.30 4.26
C GLU A 50 25.44 -2.99 4.16
N ASN A 51 25.03 -3.72 5.20
CA ASN A 51 23.71 -4.37 5.24
C ASN A 51 22.56 -3.37 5.16
N LYS A 52 22.66 -2.22 5.84
CA LYS A 52 21.65 -1.15 5.74
C LYS A 52 21.58 -0.54 4.35
N ASN A 53 22.73 -0.30 3.71
CA ASN A 53 22.79 0.22 2.35
C ASN A 53 22.22 -0.77 1.33
N LEU A 54 22.52 -2.06 1.48
CA LEU A 54 21.97 -3.11 0.63
C LEU A 54 20.45 -3.23 0.79
N GLN A 55 19.94 -3.19 2.02
CA GLN A 55 18.51 -3.15 2.31
C GLN A 55 17.83 -1.94 1.66
N PHE A 56 18.43 -0.76 1.78
CA PHE A 56 17.93 0.47 1.14
C PHE A 56 17.90 0.39 -0.39
N LEU A 57 18.91 -0.21 -1.02
CA LEU A 57 18.94 -0.45 -2.47
C LEU A 57 17.86 -1.45 -2.90
N ILE A 58 17.68 -2.54 -2.15
CA ILE A 58 16.61 -3.52 -2.40
C ILE A 58 15.22 -2.86 -2.29
N GLU A 59 15.01 -2.01 -1.29
CA GLU A 59 13.78 -1.24 -1.11
C GLU A 59 13.54 -0.28 -2.28
N LYS A 60 14.56 0.46 -2.71
CA LYS A 60 14.46 1.35 -3.88
C LYS A 60 14.16 0.59 -5.17
N ASP A 61 14.83 -0.53 -5.42
CA ASP A 61 14.56 -1.37 -6.59
C ASP A 61 13.15 -1.98 -6.54
N SER A 62 12.68 -2.34 -5.34
CA SER A 62 11.31 -2.80 -5.12
C SER A 62 10.28 -1.71 -5.45
N ILE A 63 10.50 -0.48 -4.97
CA ILE A 63 9.66 0.68 -5.26
C ILE A 63 9.64 0.98 -6.77
N PHE A 64 10.82 1.06 -7.40
CA PHE A 64 10.92 1.33 -8.84
C PHE A 64 10.19 0.26 -9.68
N ARG A 65 10.36 -1.02 -9.35
CA ARG A 65 9.62 -2.12 -10.01
C ARG A 65 8.11 -1.99 -9.78
N LYS A 66 7.69 -1.62 -8.57
CA LYS A 66 6.28 -1.41 -8.22
C LYS A 66 5.66 -0.30 -9.08
N ASP A 67 6.35 0.81 -9.25
CA ASP A 67 5.92 1.96 -10.07
C ASP A 67 5.82 1.57 -11.55
N SER A 68 6.80 0.78 -12.02
CA SER A 68 6.83 0.25 -13.39
C SER A 68 5.62 -0.65 -13.69
N ILE A 69 5.31 -1.58 -12.77
CA ILE A 69 4.17 -2.49 -12.90
C ILE A 69 2.86 -1.72 -12.85
N PHE A 70 2.72 -0.79 -11.91
CA PHE A 70 1.51 0.01 -11.77
C PHE A 70 1.21 0.79 -13.05
N LYS A 71 2.23 1.41 -13.66
CA LYS A 71 2.09 2.11 -14.96
C LYS A 71 1.59 1.19 -16.08
N ILE A 72 2.14 -0.01 -16.20
CA ILE A 72 1.70 -1.00 -17.21
C ILE A 72 0.23 -1.38 -17.00
N LEU A 73 -0.19 -1.58 -15.75
CA LEU A 73 -1.57 -1.92 -15.42
C LEU A 73 -2.52 -0.76 -15.70
N GLU A 74 -2.12 0.48 -15.40
CA GLU A 74 -2.88 1.67 -15.73
C GLU A 74 -3.06 1.83 -17.24
N GLU A 75 -2.02 1.65 -18.04
CA GLU A 75 -2.11 1.68 -19.50
C GLU A 75 -3.09 0.64 -20.05
N ARG A 76 -3.11 -0.56 -19.46
CA ARG A 76 -4.06 -1.64 -19.82
C ARG A 76 -5.49 -1.28 -19.44
N LYS A 77 -5.70 -0.73 -18.24
CA LYS A 77 -7.00 -0.24 -17.77
C LYS A 77 -7.54 0.86 -18.69
N ILE A 78 -6.71 1.86 -18.97
CA ILE A 78 -7.01 2.97 -19.87
C ILE A 78 -7.38 2.47 -21.27
N ARG A 79 -6.62 1.51 -21.81
CA ARG A 79 -6.92 0.89 -23.11
C ARG A 79 -8.29 0.20 -23.11
N LEU A 80 -8.61 -0.55 -22.05
CA LEU A 80 -9.92 -1.19 -21.91
C LEU A 80 -11.04 -0.15 -21.89
N ASP A 81 -10.94 0.85 -21.01
CA ASP A 81 -11.95 1.89 -20.85
C ASP A 81 -12.15 2.68 -22.16
N HIS A 82 -11.07 3.05 -22.85
CA HIS A 82 -11.14 3.72 -24.15
C HIS A 82 -11.68 2.84 -25.27
N SER A 83 -11.53 1.51 -25.20
CA SER A 83 -12.11 0.61 -26.21
C SER A 83 -13.64 0.66 -26.25
N PHE A 84 -14.26 1.18 -25.19
CA PHE A 84 -15.71 1.39 -25.09
C PHE A 84 -16.14 2.80 -25.53
N TYR A 85 -15.20 3.69 -25.86
CA TYR A 85 -15.52 5.04 -26.29
C TYR A 85 -15.99 5.04 -27.76
N ARG A 86 -17.20 5.57 -28.00
CA ARG A 86 -17.72 5.76 -29.36
C ARG A 86 -17.23 7.09 -29.93
N LYS A 87 -17.12 7.15 -31.27
CA LYS A 87 -16.83 8.39 -32.02
C LYS A 87 -17.82 9.53 -31.76
N THR A 88 -19.03 9.20 -31.30
CA THR A 88 -20.08 10.17 -30.94
C THR A 88 -19.82 10.89 -29.62
N GLY A 89 -18.71 10.60 -28.93
CA GLY A 89 -18.33 11.27 -27.70
C GLY A 89 -18.75 10.56 -26.41
N ASN A 90 -19.50 9.45 -26.52
CA ASN A 90 -20.10 8.74 -25.39
C ASN A 90 -19.46 7.36 -25.21
N PHE A 91 -19.35 6.92 -23.95
CA PHE A 91 -18.99 5.56 -23.64
C PHE A 91 -20.19 4.62 -23.87
N ASP A 92 -19.90 3.48 -24.47
CA ASP A 92 -20.83 2.39 -24.71
C ASP A 92 -20.35 1.14 -24.00
N PHE A 93 -20.50 1.17 -22.68
CA PHE A 93 -20.12 0.05 -21.85
C PHE A 93 -21.06 -1.13 -22.10
N PRO A 94 -20.51 -2.32 -22.43
CA PRO A 94 -21.31 -3.53 -22.56
C PRO A 94 -22.06 -3.85 -21.26
N LEU A 95 -23.23 -4.48 -21.39
CA LEU A 95 -24.04 -4.88 -20.23
C LEU A 95 -23.35 -5.88 -19.30
N TYR A 96 -22.33 -6.60 -19.79
CA TYR A 96 -21.56 -7.49 -18.95
C TYR A 96 -20.51 -6.75 -18.10
N TYR A 97 -20.11 -5.52 -18.45
CA TYR A 97 -18.96 -4.85 -17.85
C TYR A 97 -19.36 -4.04 -16.62
N GLY A 98 -18.80 -4.36 -15.45
CA GLY A 98 -19.03 -3.70 -14.16
C GLY A 98 -17.95 -2.68 -13.76
N GLY A 99 -17.05 -2.33 -14.69
CA GLY A 99 -15.89 -1.48 -14.45
C GLY A 99 -14.59 -2.26 -14.20
N SER A 100 -13.47 -1.55 -14.12
CA SER A 100 -12.16 -2.12 -13.82
C SER A 100 -11.39 -1.25 -12.83
N TYR A 101 -10.53 -1.89 -12.04
CA TYR A 101 -9.73 -1.21 -11.03
C TYR A 101 -8.42 -1.97 -10.77
N ILE A 102 -7.40 -1.26 -10.27
CA ILE A 102 -6.16 -1.87 -9.81
C ILE A 102 -6.20 -1.86 -8.29
N ASN A 103 -6.07 -3.05 -7.69
CA ASN A 103 -6.11 -3.14 -6.23
C ASN A 103 -4.74 -2.79 -5.60
N LYS A 104 -4.70 -2.70 -4.27
CA LYS A 104 -3.48 -2.42 -3.49
C LYS A 104 -2.32 -3.42 -3.70
N ASN A 105 -2.61 -4.61 -4.26
CA ASN A 105 -1.64 -5.64 -4.57
C ASN A 105 -1.14 -5.56 -6.03
N ASN A 106 -1.41 -4.46 -6.73
CA ASN A 106 -1.07 -4.27 -8.15
C ASN A 106 -1.64 -5.38 -9.05
N LEU A 107 -2.90 -5.72 -8.86
CA LEU A 107 -3.63 -6.62 -9.74
C LEU A 107 -4.76 -5.85 -10.43
N LEU A 108 -4.81 -5.93 -11.76
CA LEU A 108 -5.93 -5.42 -12.54
C LEU A 108 -7.12 -6.37 -12.40
N PHE A 109 -8.22 -5.85 -11.85
CA PHE A 109 -9.51 -6.51 -11.78
C PHE A 109 -10.46 -5.92 -12.82
N VAL A 110 -11.20 -6.81 -13.48
CA VAL A 110 -12.31 -6.49 -14.37
C VAL A 110 -13.57 -7.09 -13.76
N ASN A 111 -14.52 -6.23 -13.42
CA ASN A 111 -15.81 -6.66 -12.91
C ASN A 111 -16.70 -7.13 -14.06
N ILE A 112 -17.28 -8.32 -13.92
CA ILE A 112 -18.19 -8.91 -14.90
C ILE A 112 -19.49 -9.26 -14.20
N VAL A 113 -20.62 -8.89 -14.81
CA VAL A 113 -21.95 -9.24 -14.30
C VAL A 113 -22.09 -10.76 -14.30
N ASP A 114 -22.38 -11.37 -13.15
CA ASP A 114 -22.28 -12.83 -12.94
C ASP A 114 -23.14 -13.62 -13.95
N SER A 115 -24.36 -13.15 -14.22
CA SER A 115 -25.26 -13.79 -15.19
C SER A 115 -24.79 -13.69 -16.65
N LEU A 116 -23.74 -12.91 -16.92
CA LEU A 116 -23.16 -12.66 -18.24
C LEU A 116 -21.68 -13.09 -18.31
N ASP A 117 -21.15 -13.74 -17.26
CA ASP A 117 -19.80 -14.30 -17.26
C ASP A 117 -19.76 -15.58 -18.10
N ASN A 118 -19.18 -15.47 -19.30
CA ASN A 118 -19.03 -16.57 -20.23
C ASN A 118 -17.75 -16.43 -21.07
N ILE A 119 -17.45 -17.45 -21.88
CA ILE A 119 -16.23 -17.50 -22.69
C ILE A 119 -16.11 -16.32 -23.67
N TYR A 120 -17.22 -15.85 -24.24
CA TYR A 120 -17.23 -14.73 -25.19
C TYR A 120 -16.94 -13.41 -24.49
N THR A 121 -17.52 -13.20 -23.30
CA THR A 121 -17.23 -12.02 -22.45
C THR A 121 -15.74 -11.94 -22.13
N LYS A 122 -15.14 -13.05 -21.70
CA LYS A 122 -13.70 -13.11 -21.42
C LYS A 122 -12.86 -12.86 -22.67
N SER A 123 -13.25 -13.42 -23.81
CA SER A 123 -12.55 -13.21 -25.09
C SER A 123 -12.61 -11.75 -25.53
N ASP A 124 -13.74 -11.07 -25.36
CA ASP A 124 -13.89 -9.66 -25.70
C ASP A 124 -12.96 -8.78 -24.86
N ILE A 125 -12.91 -9.01 -23.54
CA ILE A 125 -11.98 -8.30 -22.64
C ILE A 125 -10.51 -8.53 -23.05
N ILE A 126 -10.12 -9.77 -23.34
CA ILE A 126 -8.75 -10.09 -23.78
C ILE A 126 -8.42 -9.35 -25.08
N ASN A 127 -9.34 -9.31 -26.04
CA ASN A 127 -9.15 -8.64 -27.32
C ASN A 127 -9.00 -7.12 -27.15
N ARG A 128 -9.75 -6.51 -26.23
CA ARG A 128 -9.68 -5.07 -25.93
C ARG A 128 -8.41 -4.68 -25.20
N ILE A 129 -8.01 -5.45 -24.19
CA ILE A 129 -6.77 -5.21 -23.43
C ILE A 129 -5.53 -5.58 -24.25
N GLY A 130 -5.63 -6.59 -25.12
CA GLY A 130 -4.50 -7.21 -25.82
C GLY A 130 -3.65 -8.12 -24.92
N ASN A 131 -4.17 -8.52 -23.75
CA ASN A 131 -3.43 -9.32 -22.77
C ASN A 131 -4.38 -10.14 -21.87
N LYS A 132 -3.88 -11.21 -21.24
CA LYS A 132 -4.62 -12.12 -20.36
C LYS A 132 -4.34 -11.90 -18.85
N ASP A 133 -3.41 -11.03 -18.50
CA ASP A 133 -2.98 -10.71 -17.13
C ASP A 133 -3.95 -9.73 -16.46
N PHE A 134 -5.14 -10.24 -16.17
CA PHE A 134 -6.13 -9.57 -15.32
C PHE A 134 -6.91 -10.64 -14.54
N LYS A 135 -7.61 -10.19 -13.50
CA LYS A 135 -8.51 -11.02 -12.71
C LYS A 135 -9.95 -10.62 -13.01
N ILE A 136 -10.83 -11.61 -13.13
CA ILE A 136 -12.26 -11.36 -13.21
C ILE A 136 -12.83 -11.38 -11.80
N LYS A 137 -13.64 -10.37 -11.46
CA LYS A 137 -14.48 -10.35 -10.26
C LYS A 137 -15.94 -10.33 -10.68
N LYS A 138 -16.71 -11.28 -10.17
CA LYS A 138 -18.16 -11.33 -10.42
C LYS A 138 -18.85 -10.20 -9.67
N CYS A 139 -19.85 -9.60 -10.31
CA CYS A 139 -20.59 -8.48 -9.76
C CYS A 139 -22.08 -8.55 -10.17
N SER A 140 -22.91 -7.72 -9.56
CA SER A 140 -24.37 -7.75 -9.78
C SER A 140 -24.84 -6.77 -10.84
N TYR A 141 -24.13 -5.65 -10.99
CA TYR A 141 -24.59 -4.51 -11.79
C TYR A 141 -23.56 -4.12 -12.85
N SER A 142 -24.03 -3.78 -14.04
CA SER A 142 -23.17 -3.21 -15.07
C SER A 142 -22.78 -1.76 -14.73
N LEU A 143 -21.64 -1.32 -15.26
CA LEU A 143 -21.20 0.07 -15.15
C LEU A 143 -22.20 1.02 -15.83
N LYS A 144 -22.87 0.55 -16.89
CA LYS A 144 -23.96 1.29 -17.52
C LYS A 144 -25.12 1.52 -16.54
N MET A 145 -25.57 0.47 -15.83
CA MET A 145 -26.64 0.60 -14.84
C MET A 145 -26.23 1.54 -13.69
N LEU A 146 -25.01 1.39 -13.17
CA LEU A 146 -24.47 2.28 -12.14
C LEU A 146 -24.43 3.74 -12.62
N GLY A 147 -23.96 3.99 -13.84
CA GLY A 147 -23.91 5.33 -14.43
C GLY A 147 -25.29 5.94 -14.67
N ASP A 148 -26.22 5.17 -15.23
CA ASP A 148 -27.59 5.63 -15.47
C ASP A 148 -28.30 5.99 -14.15
N THR A 149 -28.18 5.14 -13.12
CA THR A 149 -28.75 5.42 -11.79
C THR A 149 -28.06 6.61 -11.12
N LEU A 150 -26.74 6.77 -11.24
CA LEU A 150 -26.02 7.93 -10.73
C LEU A 150 -26.48 9.24 -11.41
N ASN A 151 -26.72 9.20 -12.72
CA ASN A 151 -27.24 10.35 -13.47
C ASN A 151 -28.67 10.73 -13.04
N GLN A 152 -29.52 9.73 -12.79
CA GLN A 152 -30.85 9.95 -12.23
C GLN A 152 -30.76 10.57 -10.84
N LEU A 153 -29.89 10.04 -9.96
CA LEU A 153 -29.64 10.60 -8.64
C LEU A 153 -29.19 12.06 -8.73
N ASN A 154 -28.20 12.36 -9.56
CA ASN A 154 -27.72 13.73 -9.82
C ASN A 154 -28.86 14.66 -10.24
N THR A 155 -29.73 14.20 -11.14
CA THR A 155 -30.86 14.99 -11.64
C THR A 155 -31.85 15.31 -10.52
N VAL A 156 -32.22 14.31 -9.71
CA VAL A 156 -33.13 14.50 -8.56
C VAL A 156 -32.50 15.38 -7.50
N PHE A 157 -31.22 15.14 -7.19
CA PHE A 157 -30.47 15.91 -6.20
C PHE A 157 -30.38 17.39 -6.59
N ASN A 158 -30.07 17.70 -7.85
CA ASN A 158 -29.96 19.07 -8.32
C ASN A 158 -31.31 19.82 -8.33
N ARG A 159 -32.43 19.13 -8.56
CA ARG A 159 -33.77 19.72 -8.47
C ARG A 159 -34.17 20.06 -7.03
N ASN A 160 -33.68 19.30 -6.06
CA ASN A 160 -34.07 19.41 -4.64
C ASN A 160 -32.94 20.00 -3.76
N LYS A 161 -31.99 20.70 -4.37
CA LYS A 161 -30.71 21.12 -3.75
C LYS A 161 -30.88 21.88 -2.43
N TYR A 162 -31.92 22.71 -2.31
CA TYR A 162 -32.20 23.48 -1.09
C TYR A 162 -32.75 22.61 0.04
N LEU A 163 -33.70 21.73 -0.25
CA LEU A 163 -34.32 20.80 0.72
C LEU A 163 -33.30 19.82 1.31
N LEU A 164 -32.25 19.51 0.55
CA LEU A 164 -31.25 18.49 0.87
C LEU A 164 -30.06 19.00 1.67
N LYS A 165 -29.59 20.21 1.32
CA LYS A 165 -28.40 20.80 1.93
C LYS A 165 -28.65 21.24 3.37
N GLU A 166 -29.89 21.58 3.70
CA GLU A 166 -30.28 21.98 5.06
C GLU A 166 -30.68 20.79 5.93
N ASN A 167 -31.34 19.76 5.39
CA ASN A 167 -31.92 18.69 6.21
C ASN A 167 -31.08 17.40 6.26
N LEU A 168 -30.55 16.94 5.12
CA LEU A 168 -29.97 15.60 5.02
C LEU A 168 -28.43 15.56 5.13
N LYS A 169 -27.78 16.74 5.11
CA LYS A 169 -26.32 16.88 5.21
C LYS A 169 -25.56 15.87 4.32
N THR A 170 -26.14 15.56 3.16
CA THR A 170 -25.58 14.65 2.17
C THR A 170 -24.45 15.36 1.46
N SER A 171 -23.25 14.76 1.49
CA SER A 171 -22.04 15.48 1.12
C SER A 171 -21.54 15.15 -0.29
N ASN A 172 -21.70 13.90 -0.74
CA ASN A 172 -21.24 13.44 -2.04
C ASN A 172 -21.85 12.07 -2.38
N PHE A 173 -21.84 11.69 -3.66
CA PHE A 173 -22.17 10.34 -4.09
C PHE A 173 -21.37 9.97 -5.34
N GLU A 174 -20.85 8.74 -5.38
CA GLU A 174 -19.92 8.28 -6.40
C GLU A 174 -20.08 6.78 -6.70
N ILE A 175 -19.59 6.33 -7.84
CA ILE A 175 -19.53 4.89 -8.13
C ILE A 175 -18.30 4.30 -7.47
N ASN A 176 -18.50 3.35 -6.56
CA ASN A 176 -17.44 2.49 -6.06
C ASN A 176 -17.33 1.26 -6.97
N ILE A 177 -16.37 1.31 -7.91
CA ILE A 177 -16.14 0.23 -8.88
C ILE A 177 -15.77 -1.07 -8.16
N GLU A 178 -14.86 -1.03 -7.18
CA GLU A 178 -14.41 -2.23 -6.48
C GLU A 178 -15.57 -2.98 -5.82
N ASN A 179 -16.50 -2.27 -5.19
CA ASN A 179 -17.66 -2.86 -4.52
C ASN A 179 -18.90 -2.98 -5.40
N ASN A 180 -18.83 -2.50 -6.66
CA ASN A 180 -19.94 -2.50 -7.62
C ASN A 180 -21.23 -1.86 -7.08
N VAL A 181 -21.11 -0.70 -6.43
CA VAL A 181 -22.24 0.05 -5.84
C VAL A 181 -22.09 1.54 -6.09
N ILE A 182 -23.16 2.30 -5.90
CA ILE A 182 -23.11 3.75 -5.76
C ILE A 182 -23.02 4.05 -4.26
N LEU A 183 -21.92 4.66 -3.85
CA LEU A 183 -21.67 5.06 -2.48
C LEU A 183 -22.36 6.40 -2.21
N ILE A 184 -23.23 6.43 -1.20
CA ILE A 184 -23.89 7.64 -0.72
C ILE A 184 -23.22 8.05 0.60
N LEU A 185 -22.55 9.21 0.61
CA LEU A 185 -21.78 9.69 1.75
C LEU A 185 -22.58 10.72 2.56
N LEU A 186 -23.07 10.29 3.72
CA LEU A 186 -23.85 11.10 4.65
C LEU A 186 -22.95 11.67 5.75
N GLU A 187 -23.20 12.92 6.18
CA GLU A 187 -22.57 13.44 7.41
C GLU A 187 -23.10 12.80 8.69
N ASP A 188 -24.25 12.14 8.63
CA ASP A 188 -24.77 11.28 9.69
C ASP A 188 -25.54 10.12 9.05
N SER A 189 -24.98 8.92 9.12
CA SER A 189 -25.51 7.69 8.53
C SER A 189 -26.39 6.88 9.48
N THR A 190 -27.08 7.53 10.42
CA THR A 190 -28.17 6.92 11.20
C THR A 190 -29.26 6.34 10.29
N MET A 191 -29.99 5.35 10.79
CA MET A 191 -31.04 4.69 10.01
C MET A 191 -32.14 5.68 9.62
N GLU A 192 -32.45 6.62 10.51
CA GLU A 192 -33.43 7.69 10.30
C GLU A 192 -33.07 8.54 9.08
N ASN A 193 -31.81 9.00 8.98
CA ASN A 193 -31.33 9.81 7.86
C ASN A 193 -31.25 9.01 6.56
N ILE A 194 -30.85 7.74 6.62
CA ILE A 194 -30.87 6.85 5.44
C ILE A 194 -32.30 6.69 4.91
N GLN A 195 -33.28 6.48 5.80
CA GLN A 195 -34.68 6.35 5.42
C GLN A 195 -35.25 7.67 4.90
N GLU A 196 -34.84 8.79 5.48
CA GLU A 196 -35.23 10.11 4.98
C GLU A 196 -34.68 10.37 3.58
N PHE A 197 -33.41 10.04 3.31
CA PHE A 197 -32.85 10.10 1.96
C PHE A 197 -33.66 9.25 0.99
N LYS A 198 -33.94 8.00 1.34
CA LYS A 198 -34.69 7.07 0.48
C LYS A 198 -36.09 7.59 0.15
N ARG A 199 -36.80 8.15 1.14
CA ARG A 199 -38.15 8.71 0.95
C ARG A 199 -38.17 9.98 0.12
N ASN A 200 -37.22 10.88 0.36
CA ASN A 200 -37.28 12.23 -0.20
C ASN A 200 -36.49 12.38 -1.50
N ILE A 201 -35.54 11.47 -1.77
CA ILE A 201 -34.63 11.56 -2.91
C ILE A 201 -34.79 10.37 -3.83
N MET A 202 -34.23 9.23 -3.44
CA MET A 202 -34.31 8.03 -4.25
C MET A 202 -33.91 6.84 -3.39
N ASP A 203 -34.60 5.73 -3.58
CA ASP A 203 -34.16 4.43 -3.11
C ASP A 203 -33.73 3.56 -4.29
N SER A 204 -32.68 2.78 -4.08
CA SER A 204 -32.16 1.85 -5.08
C SER A 204 -31.35 0.75 -4.39
N PRO A 205 -31.45 -0.50 -4.84
CA PRO A 205 -30.59 -1.58 -4.35
C PRO A 205 -29.12 -1.41 -4.77
N LEU A 206 -28.81 -0.44 -5.65
CA LEU A 206 -27.45 -0.07 -6.04
C LEU A 206 -26.79 0.85 -5.00
N PHE A 207 -27.56 1.37 -4.03
CA PHE A 207 -27.06 2.33 -3.05
C PHE A 207 -26.46 1.65 -1.84
N HIS A 208 -25.25 2.08 -1.51
CA HIS A 208 -24.60 1.76 -0.24
C HIS A 208 -24.38 3.05 0.54
N PHE A 209 -24.93 3.12 1.74
CA PHE A 209 -24.81 4.30 2.60
C PHE A 209 -23.62 4.16 3.53
N SER A 210 -22.80 5.19 3.60
CA SER A 210 -21.67 5.25 4.54
C SER A 210 -21.58 6.64 5.15
N GLN A 211 -21.11 6.66 6.40
CA GLN A 211 -20.68 7.87 7.06
C GLN A 211 -19.50 8.49 6.29
N LYS A 212 -19.53 9.80 6.07
CA LYS A 212 -18.41 10.56 5.49
C LYS A 212 -17.20 10.44 6.43
N PRO A 213 -16.01 10.05 5.92
CA PRO A 213 -14.80 10.10 6.72
C PRO A 213 -14.51 11.54 7.16
N ILE A 214 -14.28 11.75 8.47
CA ILE A 214 -13.71 13.01 8.96
C ILE A 214 -12.25 13.01 8.52
N LEU A 215 -11.93 13.76 7.46
CA LEU A 215 -10.54 14.01 7.10
C LEU A 215 -9.97 14.99 8.13
N TYR A 216 -9.25 14.48 9.12
CA TYR A 216 -8.36 15.30 9.92
C TYR A 216 -7.23 15.76 8.99
N LEU A 217 -7.26 17.03 8.57
CA LEU A 217 -6.10 17.69 7.99
C LEU A 217 -5.07 17.82 9.12
N HIS A 218 -4.01 17.03 9.05
CA HIS A 218 -2.77 17.25 9.81
C HIS A 218 -1.83 18.15 9.01
#